data_AF-A0A4R1BY79-F1
#
_entry.id   AF-A0A4R1BY79-F1
#
_cell.length_a   1.000
_cell.length_b   1.000
_cell.length_c   1.000
_cell.angle_alpha   90.00
_cell.angle_beta   90.00
_cell.angle_gamma   90.00
#
_symmetry.space_group_name_H-M   'P 1'
#
loop_
_entity.id
_entity.type
_entity.pdbx_description
1 polymer ?
#
loop_
_entity_poly.entity_id
_entity_poly.type
_entity_poly.pdbx_seq_one_letter_code
_entity_poly.pdbx_strand_id
1 'polypeptide(L)'
;MTALCQNGHPALPPDSPLLHDWAIPTRDGVVHLKMHSGSAGFLLAHYALWYADNIEPLVGKVLDDWAYAYRMVRGSETDLSNHSGGYAIDLNATQHNLGDDPAKSFTPQEIAAITKRLEIYEGALRWGGAFTGRKDSMHTECIGTTTEWERVARKYTTSPRGKRILKANPGQKKVIFS
;
A
#
# COMPACT_ATOMS: atom_id res chain seq x y z
N MET A 1 2.83 -26.59 0.91
CA MET A 1 3.49 -25.39 1.48
C MET A 1 2.78 -24.17 0.92
N THR A 2 2.48 -23.18 1.76
CA THR A 2 1.89 -21.91 1.29
C THR A 2 2.97 -21.11 0.59
N ALA A 3 2.68 -20.62 -0.63
CA ALA A 3 3.62 -19.77 -1.35
C ALA A 3 3.80 -18.44 -0.59
N LEU A 4 5.02 -17.93 -0.55
CA LEU A 4 5.35 -16.70 0.19
C LEU A 4 5.64 -15.56 -0.79
N CYS A 5 5.19 -14.36 -0.43
CA CYS A 5 5.57 -13.11 -1.09
C CYS A 5 7.02 -12.73 -0.72
N GLN A 6 7.59 -11.76 -1.44
CA GLN A 6 8.95 -11.25 -1.18
C GLN A 6 9.16 -10.67 0.23
N ASN A 7 8.11 -10.25 0.95
CA ASN A 7 8.20 -9.85 2.36
C ASN A 7 8.14 -11.01 3.37
N GLY A 8 8.10 -12.27 2.89
CA GLY A 8 8.05 -13.47 3.72
C GLY A 8 6.65 -13.85 4.22
N HIS A 9 5.61 -13.10 3.88
CA HIS A 9 4.23 -13.41 4.28
C HIS A 9 3.49 -14.24 3.22
N PRO A 10 2.44 -15.00 3.60
CA PRO A 10 1.65 -15.81 2.67
C PRO A 10 1.11 -15.01 1.47
N ALA A 11 1.32 -15.54 0.26
CA ALA A 11 0.51 -15.13 -0.88
C ALA A 11 -0.92 -15.67 -0.70
N LEU A 12 -1.90 -14.89 -1.14
CA LEU A 12 -3.32 -15.18 -0.95
C LEU A 12 -3.98 -15.53 -2.28
N PRO A 13 -4.77 -16.61 -2.37
CA PRO A 13 -5.57 -16.85 -3.57
C PRO A 13 -6.62 -15.73 -3.77
N PRO A 14 -7.11 -15.51 -5.00
CA PRO A 14 -8.00 -14.36 -5.30
C PRO A 14 -9.31 -14.31 -4.51
N ASP A 15 -9.77 -15.46 -4.03
CA ASP A 15 -10.98 -15.66 -3.22
C ASP A 15 -10.71 -15.68 -1.70
N SER A 16 -9.47 -15.39 -1.28
CA SER A 16 -9.10 -15.39 0.14
C SER A 16 -9.98 -14.41 0.95
N PRO A 17 -10.53 -14.84 2.10
CA PRO A 17 -11.28 -13.96 2.99
C PRO A 17 -10.39 -12.92 3.68
N LEU A 18 -9.07 -13.06 3.58
CA LEU A 18 -8.09 -12.09 4.07
C LEU A 18 -7.85 -10.96 3.06
N LEU A 19 -8.52 -10.97 1.89
CA LEU A 19 -8.53 -9.84 0.98
C LEU A 19 -9.78 -8.99 1.22
N HIS A 20 -9.59 -7.68 1.37
CA HIS A 20 -10.65 -6.71 1.57
C HIS A 20 -10.56 -5.62 0.51
N ASP A 21 -11.71 -5.18 0.02
CA ASP A 21 -11.80 -4.01 -0.86
C ASP A 21 -11.88 -2.73 -0.02
N TRP A 22 -10.74 -2.07 0.16
CA TRP A 22 -10.63 -0.90 1.02
C TRP A 22 -11.14 0.36 0.31
N ALA A 23 -12.17 0.98 0.86
CA ALA A 23 -12.64 2.29 0.44
C ALA A 23 -11.72 3.39 0.99
N ILE A 24 -11.10 4.17 0.10
CA ILE A 24 -10.21 5.30 0.39
C ILE A 24 -10.99 6.60 0.12
N PRO A 25 -11.51 7.28 1.18
CA PRO A 25 -12.35 8.47 1.02
C PRO A 25 -11.49 9.72 0.79
N THR A 26 -11.02 9.91 -0.44
CA THR A 26 -10.26 11.09 -0.88
C THR A 26 -11.15 12.33 -0.96
N ARG A 27 -10.60 13.48 -1.35
CA ARG A 27 -11.38 14.71 -1.56
C ARG A 27 -12.21 14.66 -2.85
N ASP A 28 -11.71 13.93 -3.84
CA ASP A 28 -12.27 13.86 -5.19
C ASP A 28 -13.20 12.66 -5.39
N GLY A 29 -13.35 11.80 -4.37
CA GLY A 29 -14.24 10.66 -4.40
C GLY A 29 -13.81 9.53 -3.48
N VAL A 30 -14.32 8.33 -3.76
CA VAL A 30 -13.89 7.10 -3.08
C VAL A 30 -13.13 6.24 -4.07
N VAL A 31 -11.88 5.94 -3.76
CA VAL A 31 -11.05 4.98 -4.51
C VAL A 31 -11.07 3.64 -3.79
N HIS A 32 -11.14 2.54 -4.54
CA HIS A 32 -11.23 1.19 -4.00
C HIS A 32 -9.94 0.42 -4.31
N LEU A 33 -9.28 -0.10 -3.27
CA LEU A 33 -8.04 -0.87 -3.38
C LEU A 33 -8.20 -2.21 -2.67
N LYS A 34 -8.10 -3.31 -3.43
CA LYS A 34 -8.13 -4.66 -2.87
C LYS A 34 -6.80 -4.98 -2.20
N MET A 35 -6.75 -5.04 -0.87
CA MET A 35 -5.53 -5.29 -0.09
C MET A 35 -5.79 -6.33 0.98
N HIS A 36 -4.75 -6.74 1.70
CA HIS A 36 -4.89 -7.59 2.87
C HIS A 36 -5.84 -6.92 3.90
N SER A 37 -6.66 -7.69 4.60
CA SER A 37 -7.45 -7.21 5.72
C SER A 37 -6.54 -6.85 6.90
N GLY A 38 -7.08 -6.18 7.90
CA GLY A 38 -6.35 -5.93 9.13
C GLY A 38 -5.27 -4.85 9.01
N SER A 39 -4.19 -4.97 9.79
CA SER A 39 -3.19 -3.90 9.97
C SER A 39 -2.44 -3.56 8.69
N ALA A 40 -2.08 -4.55 7.88
CA ALA A 40 -1.36 -4.30 6.62
C ALA A 40 -2.17 -3.40 5.67
N GLY A 41 -3.40 -3.79 5.35
CA GLY A 41 -4.28 -2.97 4.51
C GLY A 41 -4.64 -1.63 5.14
N PHE A 42 -4.77 -1.56 6.46
CA PHE A 42 -5.00 -0.29 7.15
C PHE A 42 -3.85 0.69 6.95
N LEU A 43 -2.59 0.24 7.09
CA LEU A 43 -1.42 1.09 6.91
C LEU A 43 -1.30 1.60 5.47
N LEU A 44 -1.53 0.71 4.49
CA LEU A 44 -1.55 1.08 3.07
C LEU A 44 -2.69 2.04 2.74
N ALA A 45 -3.91 1.79 3.22
CA ALA A 45 -5.05 2.69 3.05
C ALA A 45 -4.81 4.06 3.70
N HIS A 46 -4.20 4.08 4.89
CA HIS A 46 -3.83 5.30 5.58
C HIS A 46 -2.73 6.08 4.85
N TYR A 47 -1.80 5.40 4.19
CA TYR A 47 -0.80 6.03 3.31
C TYR A 47 -1.44 6.56 2.03
N ALA A 48 -2.24 5.76 1.32
CA ALA A 48 -2.93 6.15 0.09
C ALA A 48 -3.78 7.42 0.28
N LEU A 49 -4.53 7.51 1.39
CA LEU A 49 -5.29 8.72 1.69
C LEU A 49 -4.40 9.93 2.01
N TRP A 50 -3.25 9.74 2.66
CA TRP A 50 -2.30 10.83 2.83
C TRP A 50 -1.70 11.28 1.49
N TYR A 51 -1.31 10.33 0.64
CA TYR A 51 -0.76 10.61 -0.68
C TYR A 51 -1.75 11.43 -1.51
N ALA A 52 -3.01 10.99 -1.57
CA ALA A 52 -4.11 11.70 -2.24
C ALA A 52 -4.30 13.15 -1.75
N ASP A 53 -4.08 13.39 -0.45
CA ASP A 53 -4.29 14.68 0.19
C ASP A 53 -3.07 15.63 0.07
N ASN A 54 -1.87 15.12 -0.27
CA ASN A 54 -0.60 15.87 -0.07
C ASN A 54 0.38 15.81 -1.24
N ILE A 55 0.29 14.81 -2.12
CA ILE A 55 1.16 14.66 -3.28
C ILE A 55 0.34 14.98 -4.52
N GLU A 56 -0.57 14.09 -4.89
CA GLU A 56 -1.46 14.28 -6.03
C GLU A 56 -2.76 13.49 -5.85
N PRO A 57 -3.88 13.93 -6.46
CA PRO A 57 -5.13 13.18 -6.45
C PRO A 57 -4.95 11.76 -7.00
N LEU A 58 -5.67 10.80 -6.42
CA LEU A 58 -5.73 9.45 -6.98
C LEU A 58 -6.65 9.45 -8.20
N VAL A 59 -6.09 9.14 -9.37
CA VAL A 59 -6.79 9.13 -10.66
C VAL A 59 -6.86 7.71 -11.21
N GLY A 60 -8.05 7.26 -11.64
CA GLY A 60 -8.20 5.96 -12.28
C GLY A 60 -9.51 5.24 -11.95
N LYS A 61 -9.99 4.39 -12.88
CA LYS A 61 -11.05 3.40 -12.63
C LYS A 61 -10.41 2.00 -12.62
N VAL A 62 -10.05 1.54 -11.42
CA VAL A 62 -9.97 0.15 -10.91
C VAL A 62 -9.12 -0.91 -11.66
N LEU A 63 -8.72 -0.74 -12.93
CA LEU A 63 -8.08 -1.81 -13.71
C LEU A 63 -6.58 -1.61 -14.02
N ASP A 64 -5.91 -0.62 -13.43
CA ASP A 64 -4.46 -0.49 -13.56
C ASP A 64 -3.74 0.16 -12.35
N ASP A 65 -4.42 0.44 -11.24
CA ASP A 65 -3.79 0.96 -10.01
C ASP A 65 -3.66 -0.18 -8.99
N TRP A 66 -2.50 -0.85 -9.08
CA TRP A 66 -2.28 -2.22 -8.65
C TRP A 66 -2.23 -2.35 -7.12
N ALA A 67 -3.35 -2.73 -6.52
CA ALA A 67 -3.34 -3.35 -5.19
C ALA A 67 -3.12 -4.86 -5.35
N TYR A 68 -4.02 -5.72 -4.88
CA TYR A 68 -3.88 -7.17 -5.02
C TYR A 68 -3.79 -7.62 -6.48
N ALA A 69 -2.75 -8.40 -6.79
CA ALA A 69 -2.59 -9.14 -8.03
C ALA A 69 -1.71 -10.36 -7.76
N TYR A 70 -2.22 -11.57 -7.99
CA TYR A 70 -1.43 -12.79 -7.83
C TYR A 70 -0.44 -12.95 -8.99
N ARG A 71 0.80 -12.51 -8.77
CA ARG A 71 1.85 -12.49 -9.79
C ARG A 71 3.25 -12.54 -9.19
N MET A 72 4.20 -12.97 -10.01
CA MET A 72 5.62 -12.76 -9.73
C MET A 72 5.96 -11.25 -9.75
N VAL A 73 7.09 -10.90 -9.15
CA VAL A 73 7.72 -9.60 -9.39
C VAL A 73 7.98 -9.47 -10.89
N ARG A 74 7.72 -8.29 -11.48
CA ARG A 74 7.88 -8.08 -12.93
C ARG A 74 9.31 -8.42 -13.36
N GLY A 75 9.49 -9.47 -14.15
CA GLY A 75 10.80 -9.96 -14.60
C GLY A 75 11.51 -10.94 -13.65
N SER A 76 10.84 -11.41 -12.58
CA SER A 76 11.29 -12.57 -11.79
C SER A 76 10.45 -13.80 -12.14
N GLU A 77 11.07 -14.96 -12.15
CA GLU A 77 10.40 -16.26 -12.31
C GLU A 77 10.23 -17.00 -10.98
N THR A 78 10.90 -16.52 -9.92
CA THR A 78 11.02 -17.23 -8.63
C THR A 78 10.37 -16.48 -7.47
N ASP A 79 10.24 -15.16 -7.57
CA ASP A 79 9.83 -14.32 -6.44
C ASP A 79 8.40 -13.81 -6.62
N LEU A 80 7.50 -14.22 -5.73
CA LEU A 80 6.14 -13.69 -5.68
C LEU A 80 6.14 -12.25 -5.16
N SER A 81 5.41 -11.40 -5.87
CA SER A 81 5.28 -10.00 -5.50
C SER A 81 4.42 -9.83 -4.25
N ASN A 82 4.67 -8.77 -3.47
CA ASN A 82 3.83 -8.41 -2.32
C ASN A 82 2.39 -8.06 -2.71
N HIS A 83 2.12 -7.73 -3.97
CA HIS A 83 0.76 -7.66 -4.50
C HIS A 83 0.00 -9.00 -4.38
N SER A 84 0.69 -10.14 -4.42
CA SER A 84 0.08 -11.48 -4.34
C SER A 84 -0.51 -11.79 -2.97
N GLY A 85 -0.12 -11.06 -1.94
CA GLY A 85 -0.72 -11.14 -0.60
C GLY A 85 -1.56 -9.91 -0.23
N GLY A 86 -1.70 -8.94 -1.14
CA GLY A 86 -2.35 -7.66 -0.83
C GLY A 86 -1.52 -6.78 0.13
N TYR A 87 -0.20 -6.93 0.13
CA TYR A 87 0.76 -6.19 0.96
C TYR A 87 1.42 -5.02 0.23
N ALA A 88 0.94 -4.66 -0.96
CA ALA A 88 1.48 -3.57 -1.76
C ALA A 88 0.37 -2.82 -2.51
N ILE A 89 0.65 -1.57 -2.83
CA ILE A 89 -0.15 -0.70 -3.68
C ILE A 89 0.75 0.05 -4.65
N ASP A 90 0.25 0.22 -5.88
CA ASP A 90 0.81 1.13 -6.87
C ASP A 90 -0.21 2.27 -7.08
N LEU A 91 0.20 3.50 -6.75
CA LEU A 91 -0.66 4.69 -6.87
C LEU A 91 -0.34 5.42 -8.17
N ASN A 92 -1.40 5.77 -8.92
CA ASN A 92 -1.32 6.48 -10.21
C ASN A 92 -0.34 5.79 -11.18
N ALA A 93 -0.42 4.46 -11.30
CA ALA A 93 0.59 3.63 -11.96
C ALA A 93 0.82 4.03 -13.43
N THR A 94 -0.26 4.43 -14.12
CA THR A 94 -0.19 4.89 -15.52
C THR A 94 0.58 6.21 -15.71
N GLN A 95 0.82 6.95 -14.62
CA GLN A 95 1.56 8.22 -14.61
C GLN A 95 3.01 8.07 -14.17
N HIS A 96 3.38 6.90 -13.62
CA HIS A 96 4.68 6.67 -13.02
C HIS A 96 5.30 5.37 -13.51
N ASN A 97 6.21 5.47 -14.48
CA ASN A 97 6.81 4.29 -15.08
C ASN A 97 7.76 3.56 -14.13
N LEU A 98 7.69 2.22 -14.18
CA LEU A 98 8.65 1.35 -13.53
C LEU A 98 10.06 1.52 -14.12
N GLY A 99 11.06 1.67 -13.24
CA GLY A 99 12.47 1.80 -13.60
C GLY A 99 12.93 3.23 -13.87
N ASP A 100 12.01 4.19 -13.94
CA ASP A 100 12.36 5.60 -14.10
C ASP A 100 12.91 6.20 -12.80
N ASP A 101 13.75 7.23 -12.96
CA ASP A 101 14.20 8.04 -11.83
C ASP A 101 12.99 8.72 -11.16
N PRO A 102 12.86 8.70 -9.81
CA PRO A 102 11.74 9.34 -9.14
C PRO A 102 11.55 10.83 -9.46
N ALA A 103 12.60 11.54 -9.85
CA ALA A 103 12.51 12.94 -10.28
C ALA A 103 11.71 13.13 -11.59
N LYS A 104 11.43 12.06 -12.34
CA LYS A 104 10.49 12.09 -13.47
C LYS A 104 9.03 11.99 -13.05
N SER A 105 8.77 11.43 -11.87
CA SER A 105 7.42 11.24 -11.32
C SER A 105 7.02 12.37 -10.38
N PHE A 106 7.97 12.86 -9.58
CA PHE A 106 7.71 13.78 -8.49
C PHE A 106 8.74 14.90 -8.43
N THR A 107 8.32 16.06 -7.97
CA THR A 107 9.20 17.17 -7.61
C THR A 107 10.09 16.80 -6.40
N PRO A 108 11.23 17.48 -6.21
CA PRO A 108 12.08 17.26 -5.03
C PRO A 108 11.33 17.40 -3.69
N GLN A 109 10.37 18.33 -3.62
CA GLN A 109 9.56 18.58 -2.43
C GLN A 109 8.61 17.41 -2.15
N GLU A 110 7.99 16.83 -3.18
CA GLU A 110 7.12 15.65 -3.04
C GLU A 110 7.92 14.41 -2.64
N ILE A 111 9.09 14.18 -3.24
CA ILE A 111 10.00 13.09 -2.85
C ILE A 111 10.40 13.22 -1.38
N ALA A 112 10.73 14.43 -0.94
CA ALA A 112 11.05 14.70 0.47
C ALA A 112 9.84 14.48 1.38
N ALA A 113 8.64 14.88 0.95
CA ALA A 113 7.40 14.66 1.70
C ALA A 113 7.05 13.17 1.84
N ILE A 114 7.19 12.39 0.76
CA ILE A 114 7.00 10.93 0.75
C ILE A 114 7.99 10.26 1.71
N THR A 115 9.28 10.61 1.59
CA THR A 115 10.33 10.07 2.45
C THR A 115 10.06 10.38 3.91
N LYS A 116 9.74 11.65 4.22
CA LYS A 116 9.43 12.09 5.58
C LYS A 116 8.18 11.42 6.13
N ARG A 117 7.18 11.20 5.29
CA ARG A 117 5.95 10.51 5.67
C ARG A 117 6.22 9.08 6.10
N LEU A 118 7.11 8.37 5.41
CA LEU A 118 7.38 6.95 5.71
C LEU A 118 7.94 6.74 7.12
N GLU A 119 8.64 7.73 7.69
CA GLU A 119 9.18 7.67 9.05
C GLU A 119 8.11 7.37 10.10
N ILE A 120 6.87 7.86 9.90
CA ILE A 120 5.79 7.65 10.87
C ILE A 120 5.35 6.19 10.94
N TYR A 121 5.64 5.41 9.89
CA TYR A 121 5.30 4.00 9.86
C TYR A 121 6.40 3.13 10.48
N GLU A 122 7.47 3.74 11.00
CA GLU A 122 8.47 3.06 11.85
C GLU A 122 9.03 1.78 11.21
N GLY A 123 9.29 1.85 9.91
CA GLY A 123 9.80 0.72 9.14
C GLY A 123 8.76 -0.34 8.75
N ALA A 124 7.45 -0.11 8.96
CA ALA A 124 6.40 -1.02 8.51
C ALA A 124 6.05 -0.88 7.02
N LEU A 125 6.36 0.27 6.41
CA LEU A 125 6.17 0.53 4.98
C LEU A 125 7.49 0.96 4.33
N ARG A 126 7.67 0.61 3.06
CA ARG A 126 8.73 1.15 2.20
C ARG A 126 8.16 1.62 0.86
N TRP A 127 8.86 2.54 0.22
CA TRP A 127 8.51 3.10 -1.08
C TRP A 127 9.52 2.71 -2.15
N GLY A 128 9.03 2.32 -3.33
CA GLY A 128 9.82 1.79 -4.44
C GLY A 128 10.74 2.81 -5.10
N GLY A 129 10.44 4.12 -5.00
CA GLY A 129 11.35 5.17 -5.45
C GLY A 129 12.67 5.22 -4.66
N ALA A 130 12.72 4.59 -3.48
CA ALA A 130 13.95 4.49 -2.68
C ALA A 130 14.78 3.23 -2.97
N PHE A 131 14.31 2.27 -3.79
CA PHE A 131 15.03 1.01 -4.05
C PHE A 131 16.42 1.23 -4.65
N THR A 132 17.43 0.45 -4.28
CA THR A 132 18.79 0.63 -4.85
C THR A 132 18.92 0.14 -6.28
N GLY A 133 18.09 -0.84 -6.68
CA GLY A 133 18.03 -1.38 -8.05
C GLY A 133 16.99 -0.66 -8.90
N ARG A 134 16.10 -1.44 -9.53
CA ARG A 134 15.01 -0.89 -10.34
C ARG A 134 14.04 -0.09 -9.47
N LYS A 135 14.04 1.23 -9.68
CA LYS A 135 13.17 2.20 -9.02
C LYS A 135 11.71 1.98 -9.40
N ASP A 136 10.80 2.28 -8.49
CA ASP A 136 9.37 2.12 -8.72
C ASP A 136 8.57 3.19 -7.94
N SER A 137 8.36 4.35 -8.56
CA SER A 137 7.80 5.54 -7.89
C SER A 137 6.32 5.40 -7.52
N MET A 138 5.55 4.56 -8.22
CA MET A 138 4.16 4.25 -7.86
C MET A 138 4.06 3.34 -6.63
N HIS A 139 5.10 2.55 -6.37
CA HIS A 139 5.01 1.39 -5.49
C HIS A 139 5.24 1.69 -4.01
N THR A 140 4.34 1.23 -3.15
CA THR A 140 4.51 1.22 -1.69
C THR A 140 4.07 -0.13 -1.13
N GLU A 141 4.86 -0.70 -0.23
CA GLU A 141 4.59 -2.04 0.30
C GLU A 141 4.92 -2.19 1.79
N CYS A 142 4.24 -3.15 2.41
CA CYS A 142 4.48 -3.56 3.79
C CYS A 142 5.75 -4.39 3.92
N ILE A 143 6.54 -4.08 4.94
CA ILE A 143 7.75 -4.79 5.35
C ILE A 143 7.73 -5.05 6.85
N GLY A 144 8.46 -6.07 7.30
CA GLY A 144 8.45 -6.50 8.70
C GLY A 144 7.35 -7.51 9.00
N THR A 145 7.00 -7.63 10.28
CA THR A 145 6.12 -8.65 10.85
C THR A 145 4.71 -8.11 11.12
N THR A 146 3.74 -9.02 11.27
CA THR A 146 2.36 -8.66 11.67
C THR A 146 2.33 -7.89 13.00
N THR A 147 3.14 -8.29 13.98
CA THR A 147 3.28 -7.58 15.27
C THR A 147 3.72 -6.13 15.10
N GLU A 148 4.68 -5.86 14.20
CA GLU A 148 5.14 -4.50 13.93
C GLU A 148 4.05 -3.67 13.24
N TRP A 149 3.34 -4.26 12.27
CA TRP A 149 2.22 -3.60 11.60
C TRP A 149 1.11 -3.24 12.58
N GLU A 150 0.73 -4.15 13.47
CA GLU A 150 -0.28 -3.89 14.50
C GLU A 150 0.14 -2.76 15.43
N ARG A 151 1.38 -2.79 15.91
CA ARG A 151 1.92 -1.78 16.80
C ARG A 151 1.84 -0.39 16.18
N VAL A 152 2.17 -0.26 14.90
CA VAL A 152 2.07 1.01 14.15
C VAL A 152 0.61 1.37 13.90
N ALA A 153 -0.21 0.41 13.46
CA ALA A 153 -1.63 0.63 13.19
C ALA A 153 -2.37 1.18 14.41
N ARG A 154 -2.11 0.62 15.62
CA ARG A 154 -2.71 1.08 16.89
C ARG A 154 -2.55 2.59 17.09
N LYS A 155 -1.38 3.15 16.79
CA LYS A 155 -1.09 4.59 16.91
C LYS A 155 -1.97 5.45 16.00
N TYR A 156 -2.31 4.94 14.82
CA TYR A 156 -3.00 5.72 13.79
C TYR A 156 -4.50 5.46 13.68
N THR A 157 -5.04 4.37 14.25
CA THR A 157 -6.49 4.09 14.23
C THR A 157 -7.34 5.22 14.81
N THR A 158 -6.84 5.96 15.80
CA THR A 158 -7.54 7.07 16.45
C THR A 158 -7.21 8.44 15.87
N SER A 159 -6.23 8.53 14.95
CA SER A 159 -5.89 9.76 14.25
C SER A 159 -7.07 10.23 13.37
N PRO A 160 -7.16 11.53 13.01
CA PRO A 160 -8.22 12.00 12.12
C PRO A 160 -8.30 11.23 10.80
N ARG A 161 -7.15 10.86 10.22
CA ARG A 161 -7.08 10.05 8.99
C ARG A 161 -7.47 8.60 9.23
N GLY A 162 -7.01 7.99 10.31
CA GLY A 162 -7.42 6.63 10.67
C GLY A 162 -8.92 6.53 10.91
N LYS A 163 -9.51 7.51 11.60
CA LYS A 163 -10.97 7.61 11.79
C LYS A 163 -11.72 7.71 10.45
N ARG A 164 -11.21 8.47 9.48
CA ARG A 164 -11.78 8.55 8.12
C ARG A 164 -11.76 7.18 7.43
N ILE A 165 -10.60 6.51 7.40
CA ILE A 165 -10.44 5.18 6.80
C ILE A 165 -11.39 4.16 7.45
N LEU A 166 -11.42 4.11 8.78
CA LEU A 166 -12.22 3.13 9.50
C LEU A 166 -13.72 3.43 9.45
N LYS A 167 -14.12 4.70 9.32
CA LYS A 167 -15.52 5.06 9.05
C LYS A 167 -15.97 4.53 7.68
N ALA A 168 -15.12 4.62 6.66
CA ALA A 168 -15.39 4.08 5.32
C ALA A 168 -15.33 2.55 5.27
N ASN A 169 -14.58 1.91 6.17
CA ASN A 169 -14.37 0.46 6.21
C ASN A 169 -14.78 -0.14 7.57
N PRO A 170 -16.08 -0.14 7.93
CA PRO A 170 -16.53 -0.55 9.27
C PRO A 170 -16.21 -2.02 9.61
N GLY A 171 -16.20 -2.91 8.62
CA GLY A 171 -15.85 -4.32 8.81
C GLY A 171 -14.40 -4.52 9.25
N GLN A 172 -13.49 -3.65 8.79
CA GLN A 172 -12.07 -3.75 9.12
C GLN A 172 -11.77 -3.38 10.57
N LYS A 173 -12.61 -2.55 11.22
CA LYS A 173 -12.42 -2.15 12.64
C LYS A 173 -12.27 -3.35 13.59
N LYS A 174 -12.95 -4.46 13.30
CA LYS A 174 -12.96 -5.66 14.14
C LYS A 174 -11.72 -6.53 13.95
N VAL A 175 -11.03 -6.37 12.82
CA VAL A 175 -9.95 -7.26 12.38
C VAL A 175 -8.62 -6.54 12.16
N ILE A 176 -8.52 -5.24 12.53
CA ILE A 176 -7.27 -4.47 12.38
C ILE A 176 -6.11 -5.21 13.05
N PHE A 177 -6.33 -5.77 14.23
CA PHE A 177 -5.29 -6.39 15.05
C PHE A 177 -5.44 -7.91 15.11
N SER A 178 -5.78 -8.51 13.97
CA SER A 178 -6.07 -9.94 13.81
C SER A 178 -5.16 -10.54 12.76
#